data_AF-A0A0F9EPU5-F1
#
_entry.id   AF-A0A0F9EPU5-F1
#
_cell.length_a   1.000
_cell.length_b   1.000
_cell.length_c   1.000
_cell.angle_alpha   90.00
_cell.angle_beta   90.00
_cell.angle_gamma   90.00
#
_symmetry.space_group_name_H-M   'P 1'
#
loop_
_entity.id
_entity.type
_entity.pdbx_description
1 polymer ?
#
loop_
_entity_poly.entity_id
_entity_poly.type
_entity_poly.pdbx_seq_one_letter_code
_entity_poly.pdbx_strand_id
1 'polypeptide(L)'
;MSKPKILLVYPPITKLERYSSAIGASGGEQIPLGVYYLAAYVRERGYGVDVLDGEALGLTNQQIIGRLRDGRFNVLGISTTSVA
;
A
#
# COMPACT_ATOMS: atom_id res chain seq x y z
N MET A 1 -17.83 17.32 -13.92
CA MET A 1 -17.45 16.74 -12.60
C MET A 1 -15.98 16.38 -12.62
N SER A 2 -15.22 16.66 -11.55
CA SER A 2 -13.81 16.24 -11.45
C SER A 2 -13.71 14.72 -11.27
N LYS A 3 -12.66 14.09 -11.83
CA LYS A 3 -12.40 12.66 -11.59
C LYS A 3 -12.15 12.39 -10.09
N PRO A 4 -12.60 11.24 -9.56
CA PRO A 4 -12.35 10.88 -8.17
C PRO A 4 -10.85 10.73 -7.90
N LYS A 5 -10.41 11.14 -6.69
CA LYS A 5 -9.07 10.90 -6.18
C LYS A 5 -8.98 9.50 -5.57
N ILE A 6 -7.91 8.79 -5.89
CA ILE A 6 -7.69 7.40 -5.50
C ILE A 6 -6.53 7.35 -4.51
N LEU A 7 -6.69 6.61 -3.42
CA LEU A 7 -5.59 6.22 -2.55
C LEU A 7 -5.44 4.70 -2.61
N LEU A 8 -4.25 4.22 -2.97
CA LEU A 8 -3.92 2.80 -2.93
C LEU A 8 -2.99 2.53 -1.75
N VAL A 9 -3.36 1.62 -0.87
CA VAL A 9 -2.61 1.25 0.33
C VAL A 9 -2.03 -0.15 0.16
N TYR A 10 -0.73 -0.25 0.34
CA TYR A 10 -0.05 -1.51 0.62
C TYR A 10 0.21 -1.56 2.13
N PRO A 11 -0.56 -2.34 2.91
CA PRO A 11 -0.39 -2.39 4.36
C PRO A 11 1.00 -2.90 4.76
N PRO A 12 1.52 -2.52 5.95
CA PRO A 12 2.75 -3.10 6.45
C PRO A 12 2.55 -4.60 6.66
N ILE A 13 3.57 -5.37 6.31
CA ILE A 13 3.65 -6.79 6.59
C ILE A 13 4.95 -7.05 7.34
N THR A 14 4.86 -7.78 8.44
CA THR A 14 6.02 -8.20 9.21
C THR A 14 6.72 -9.36 8.50
N LYS A 15 8.02 -9.54 8.76
CA LYS A 15 8.75 -10.72 8.24
C LYS A 15 8.18 -12.03 8.74
N LEU A 16 7.65 -12.05 9.96
CA LEU A 16 6.98 -13.23 10.51
C LEU A 16 5.73 -13.55 9.70
N GLU A 17 4.90 -12.55 9.42
CA GLU A 17 3.72 -12.71 8.55
C GLU A 17 4.13 -13.11 7.15
N ARG A 18 5.24 -12.61 6.61
CA ARG A 18 5.69 -12.94 5.25
C ARG A 18 6.22 -14.36 5.10
N TYR A 19 7.06 -14.80 6.04
CA TYR A 19 7.87 -16.01 5.87
C TYR A 19 7.46 -17.15 6.78
N SER A 20 6.40 -16.97 7.58
CA SER A 20 5.87 -17.96 8.54
C SER A 20 6.94 -18.54 9.48
N SER A 21 8.06 -17.82 9.65
CA SER A 21 9.24 -18.27 10.38
C SER A 21 10.09 -17.07 10.83
N ALA A 22 10.75 -17.22 11.96
CA ALA A 22 11.63 -16.19 12.52
C ALA A 22 12.98 -16.22 11.80
N ILE A 23 13.02 -15.71 10.58
CA ILE A 23 14.24 -15.64 9.76
C ILE A 23 15.16 -14.45 10.10
N GLY A 24 14.84 -13.71 11.16
CA GLY A 24 15.62 -12.56 11.63
C GLY A 24 15.74 -11.46 10.57
N ALA A 25 16.97 -11.09 10.23
CA ALA A 25 17.25 -10.12 9.15
C ALA A 25 17.22 -10.75 7.75
N SER A 26 17.18 -12.08 7.63
CA SER A 26 17.05 -12.76 6.35
C SER A 26 15.64 -12.54 5.77
N GLY A 27 15.50 -12.63 4.45
CA GLY A 27 14.25 -12.31 3.76
C GLY A 27 14.15 -10.84 3.36
N GLY A 28 13.91 -10.61 2.06
CA GLY A 28 13.84 -9.30 1.45
C GLY A 28 12.48 -8.61 1.61
N GLU A 29 12.48 -7.32 1.32
CA GLU A 29 11.27 -6.52 1.16
C GLU A 29 10.71 -6.75 -0.24
N GLN A 30 9.38 -6.87 -0.35
CA GLN A 30 8.71 -7.13 -1.61
C GLN A 30 8.08 -5.84 -2.07
N ILE A 31 8.54 -5.35 -3.22
CA ILE A 31 7.92 -4.19 -3.87
C ILE A 31 6.51 -4.61 -4.33
N PRO A 32 5.44 -3.89 -3.94
CA PRO A 32 4.07 -4.21 -4.36
C PRO A 32 3.80 -3.77 -5.81
N LEU A 33 4.47 -4.41 -6.78
CA LEU A 33 4.42 -4.04 -8.20
C LEU A 33 3.00 -3.93 -8.75
N GLY A 34 2.10 -4.84 -8.37
CA GLY A 34 0.70 -4.77 -8.78
C GLY A 34 0.00 -3.46 -8.37
N VAL A 35 0.30 -2.95 -7.17
CA VAL A 35 -0.23 -1.65 -6.69
C VAL A 35 0.33 -0.50 -7.52
N TYR A 36 1.64 -0.51 -7.80
CA TYR A 36 2.29 0.53 -8.60
C TYR A 36 1.84 0.50 -10.07
N TYR A 37 1.57 -0.67 -10.65
CA TYR A 37 1.00 -0.80 -11.99
C TYR A 37 -0.41 -0.21 -12.07
N LEU A 38 -1.27 -0.47 -11.07
CA LEU A 38 -2.59 0.16 -11.00
C LEU A 38 -2.48 1.69 -10.87
N ALA A 39 -1.56 2.17 -10.03
CA ALA A 39 -1.30 3.60 -9.88
C ALA A 39 -0.85 4.25 -11.21
N ALA A 40 0.08 3.62 -11.93
CA ALA A 40 0.52 4.10 -13.24
C ALA A 40 -0.64 4.15 -14.24
N TYR A 41 -1.39 3.05 -14.35
CA TYR A 41 -2.51 2.90 -15.28
C TYR A 41 -3.60 3.97 -15.11
N VAL A 42 -3.99 4.28 -13.86
CA VAL A 42 -5.02 5.30 -13.60
C VAL A 42 -4.47 6.72 -13.72
N ARG A 43 -3.18 6.94 -13.39
CA ARG A 43 -2.51 8.22 -13.57
C ARG A 43 -2.44 8.62 -15.04
N GLU A 44 -2.09 7.70 -15.93
CA GLU A 44 -2.09 7.91 -17.39
C GLU A 44 -3.48 8.31 -17.94
N ARG A 45 -4.55 7.93 -17.24
CA ARG A 45 -5.94 8.28 -17.58
C ARG A 45 -6.41 9.58 -16.91
N GLY A 46 -5.51 10.31 -16.27
CA GLY A 46 -5.78 11.62 -15.65
C GLY A 46 -6.53 11.55 -14.31
N TYR A 47 -6.51 10.40 -13.61
CA TYR A 47 -6.98 10.34 -12.23
C TYR A 47 -5.88 10.83 -11.27
N GLY A 48 -6.26 11.57 -10.23
CA GLY A 48 -5.37 11.81 -9.10
C GLY A 48 -5.22 10.52 -8.30
N VAL A 49 -3.98 10.04 -8.13
CA VAL A 49 -3.70 8.80 -7.41
C VAL A 49 -2.44 8.92 -6.56
N ASP A 50 -2.60 8.57 -5.28
CA ASP A 50 -1.53 8.44 -4.30
C ASP A 50 -1.36 6.97 -3.90
N VAL A 51 -0.12 6.60 -3.56
CA VAL A 51 0.21 5.26 -3.03
C VAL A 51 0.78 5.43 -1.62
N LEU A 52 0.25 4.67 -0.68
CA LEU A 52 0.75 4.56 0.69
C LEU A 52 1.34 3.16 0.88
N ASP A 53 2.66 3.08 0.73
CA ASP A 53 3.44 1.86 0.89
C ASP A 53 3.90 1.73 2.36
N GLY A 54 3.15 0.95 3.13
CA GLY A 54 3.36 0.80 4.57
C GLY A 54 4.66 0.08 4.92
N GLU A 55 5.06 -0.90 4.11
CA GLU A 55 6.33 -1.63 4.29
C GLU A 55 7.52 -0.70 3.99
N ALA A 56 7.55 -0.10 2.80
CA ALA A 56 8.67 0.76 2.39
C ALA A 56 8.84 2.01 3.27
N LEU A 57 7.75 2.53 3.84
CA LEU A 57 7.78 3.69 4.74
C LEU A 57 7.94 3.32 6.21
N GLY A 58 8.03 2.04 6.56
CA GLY A 58 8.13 1.58 7.95
C GLY A 58 6.96 2.02 8.82
N LEU A 59 5.75 2.07 8.26
CA LEU A 59 4.56 2.56 8.95
C LEU A 59 3.87 1.44 9.74
N THR A 60 3.29 1.82 10.88
CA THR A 60 2.36 0.97 11.62
C THR A 60 0.93 1.14 11.08
N ASN A 61 0.07 0.16 11.37
CA ASN A 61 -1.37 0.26 11.07
C ASN A 61 -2.01 1.51 11.69
N GLN A 62 -1.60 1.92 12.90
CA GLN A 62 -2.13 3.12 13.54
C GLN A 62 -1.74 4.41 12.80
N GLN A 63 -0.50 4.49 12.30
CA GLN A 63 -0.06 5.64 11.49
C GLN A 63 -0.78 5.69 10.13
N ILE A 64 -1.03 4.54 9.51
CA ILE A 64 -1.84 4.46 8.28
C ILE A 64 -3.26 4.95 8.57
N ILE A 65 -3.92 4.47 9.63
CA ILE A 65 -5.25 4.91 10.03
C ILE A 65 -5.30 6.42 10.26
N GLY A 66 -4.27 7.01 10.89
CA GLY A 66 -4.12 8.46 11.01
C GLY A 66 -4.13 9.16 9.65
N ARG A 67 -3.28 8.72 8.71
CA ARG A 67 -3.24 9.27 7.35
C ARG A 67 -4.55 9.10 6.58
N LEU A 68 -5.27 7.99 6.79
CA LEU A 68 -6.57 7.77 6.16
C LEU A 68 -7.64 8.75 6.66
N ARG A 69 -7.60 9.14 7.94
CA ARG A 69 -8.51 10.13 8.52
C ARG A 69 -8.23 11.54 8.03
N ASP A 70 -6.96 11.87 7.81
CA ASP A 70 -6.53 13.21 7.36
C ASP A 70 -6.61 13.37 5.83
N GLY A 71 -6.58 12.26 5.10
CA GLY A 71 -6.50 12.21 3.65
C GLY A 71 -7.79 12.65 2.95
N ARG A 72 -7.65 13.31 1.80
CA ARG A 72 -8.77 13.64 0.89
C ARG A 72 -8.74 12.73 -0.34
N PHE A 73 -9.32 11.55 -0.23
CA PHE A 73 -9.57 10.62 -1.34
C PHE A 73 -11.07 10.31 -1.46
N ASN A 74 -11.49 9.85 -2.64
CA ASN A 74 -12.85 9.40 -2.90
C ASN A 74 -12.95 7.87 -2.99
N VAL A 75 -11.83 7.21 -3.31
CA VAL A 75 -11.73 5.76 -3.45
C VAL A 75 -10.51 5.29 -2.68
N LEU A 76 -10.70 4.25 -1.86
CA LEU A 76 -9.63 3.55 -1.13
C LEU A 76 -9.46 2.16 -1.72
N GLY A 77 -8.28 1.86 -2.23
CA GLY A 77 -7.86 0.49 -2.58
C GLY A 77 -6.91 -0.04 -1.52
N ILE A 78 -7.15 -1.27 -1.05
CA ILE A 78 -6.27 -1.95 -0.09
C ILE A 78 -5.76 -3.21 -0.75
N SER A 79 -4.44 -3.35 -0.85
CA SER A 79 -3.82 -4.59 -1.28
C SER A 79 -3.90 -5.62 -0.15
N THR A 80 -4.28 -6.83 -0.50
CA THR A 80 -4.22 -8.00 0.36
C THR A 80 -3.37 -9.05 -0.33
N THR A 81 -2.47 -9.67 0.43
CA THR A 81 -1.66 -10.80 -0.06
C THR A 81 -1.77 -11.93 0.95
N SER A 82 -2.05 -13.13 0.46
CA SER A 82 -1.80 -14.34 1.22
C SER A 82 -0.34 -14.70 1.03
N VAL A 83 0.35 -14.96 2.12
CA VAL A 83 1.69 -15.54 2.10
C VAL A 83 1.56 -17.06 2.03
N ALA A 84 2.53 -17.72 1.40
CA ALA A 84 2.57 -19.19 1.30
C ALA A 84 3.53 -19.76 2.36
#